data_AF-A0A9D8LYW1-F1
#
_entry.id   AF-A0A9D8LYW1-F1
#
_cell.length_a   1.000
_cell.length_b   1.000
_cell.length_c   1.000
_cell.angle_alpha   90.00
_cell.angle_beta   90.00
_cell.angle_gamma   90.00
#
_symmetry.space_group_name_H-M   'P 1'
#
loop_
_entity.id
_entity.type
_entity.pdbx_description
1 polymer ?
#
loop_
_entity_poly.entity_id
_entity_poly.type
_entity_poly.pdbx_seq_one_letter_code
_entity_poly.pdbx_strand_id
1 'polypeptide(L)' 'ITRARRRLYLTTASQRTIFARTVQLASSQFLHDVPGELLDLVALEGHRAHSLAARVRRAAGRESA' A
#
# COMPACT_ATOMS: atom_id res chain seq x y z
N ILE A 1 5.31 11.57 -5.79
CA ILE A 1 3.94 12.07 -5.49
C ILE A 1 3.63 13.35 -6.27
N THR A 2 4.36 14.45 -6.04
CA THR A 2 4.15 15.79 -6.63
C THR A 2 4.22 15.91 -8.16
N ARG A 3 4.54 14.81 -8.87
CA ARG A 3 4.52 14.73 -10.33
C ARG A 3 3.16 14.32 -10.90
N ALA A 4 2.31 13.69 -10.10
CA ALA A 4 0.98 13.30 -10.54
C ALA A 4 0.08 14.55 -10.67
N ARG A 5 -0.58 14.72 -11.83
CA ARG A 5 -1.50 15.84 -12.08
C ARG A 5 -2.97 15.50 -11.88
N ARG A 6 -3.33 14.21 -11.90
CA ARG A 6 -4.73 13.74 -11.79
C ARG A 6 -4.88 12.53 -10.87
N ARG A 7 -4.22 11.42 -11.21
CA ARG A 7 -4.25 10.18 -10.42
C ARG A 7 -2.82 9.73 -10.11
N LEU A 8 -2.65 9.16 -8.92
CA LEU A 8 -1.40 8.57 -8.46
C LEU A 8 -1.69 7.12 -8.06
N TYR A 9 -1.00 6.18 -8.70
CA TYR A 9 -1.04 4.78 -8.34
C TYR A 9 0.27 4.39 -7.68
N LEU A 10 0.19 3.74 -6.53
CA LEU A 10 1.33 3.23 -5.78
C LEU A 10 1.23 1.71 -5.75
N THR A 11 2.31 1.02 -6.11
CA THR A 11 2.37 -0.44 -6.13
C THR A 11 3.47 -0.95 -5.22
N THR A 12 3.24 -2.10 -4.61
CA THR A 12 4.25 -2.80 -3.80
C THR A 12 4.26 -4.28 -4.18
N ALA A 13 5.41 -4.93 -4.00
CA ALA A 13 5.58 -6.36 -4.21
C ALA A 13 6.28 -6.93 -2.97
N SER A 14 5.75 -8.03 -2.43
CA SER A 14 6.38 -8.75 -1.32
C SER A 14 7.69 -9.42 -1.74
N GLN A 15 7.84 -9.77 -3.02
CA GLN A 15 9.00 -10.45 -3.55
C GLN A 15 9.47 -9.82 -4.86
N ARG A 16 10.78 -9.62 -5.01
CA ARG A 16 11.39 -9.13 -6.26
C ARG A 16 12.69 -9.86 -6.55
N THR A 17 13.00 -10.05 -7.82
CA THR A 17 14.35 -10.46 -8.25
C THR A 17 15.19 -9.21 -8.48
N ILE A 18 16.25 -9.07 -7.70
CA ILE A 18 17.18 -7.94 -7.74
C ILE A 18 18.59 -8.53 -7.78
N PHE A 19 19.40 -8.13 -8.77
CA PHE A 19 20.74 -8.68 -8.97
C PHE A 19 20.77 -10.22 -9.00
N ALA A 20 19.86 -10.81 -9.80
CA ALA A 20 19.66 -12.26 -9.95
C ALA A 20 19.29 -13.02 -8.66
N ARG A 21 18.99 -12.31 -7.56
CA ARG A 21 18.53 -12.91 -6.30
C ARG A 21 17.10 -12.53 -6.02
N THR A 22 16.28 -13.52 -5.69
CA THR A 22 14.91 -13.31 -5.25
C THR A 22 14.92 -12.94 -3.77
N VAL A 23 14.40 -11.76 -3.44
CA VAL A 23 14.36 -11.22 -2.09
C VAL A 23 12.94 -10.89 -1.67
N GLN A 24 12.65 -11.13 -0.38
CA GLN A 24 11.43 -10.63 0.26
C GLN A 24 11.64 -9.17 0.67
N LEU A 25 10.62 -8.34 0.49
CA LEU A 25 10.64 -6.93 0.77
C LEU A 25 9.42 -6.55 1.61
N ALA A 26 9.68 -5.78 2.67
CA ALA A 26 8.63 -5.09 3.38
C ALA A 26 8.03 -3.97 2.51
N SER A 27 6.78 -3.60 2.80
CA SER A 27 6.19 -2.38 2.27
C SER A 27 7.04 -1.16 2.64
N SER A 28 7.13 -0.18 1.75
CA SER A 28 7.86 1.06 2.04
C SER A 28 7.26 1.79 3.25
N GLN A 29 8.11 2.28 4.17
CA GLN A 29 7.67 3.08 5.32
C GLN A 29 6.80 4.28 4.92
N PHE A 30 7.09 4.91 3.77
CA PHE A 30 6.35 6.08 3.29
C PHE A 30 4.87 5.78 2.97
N LEU A 31 4.50 4.51 2.75
CA LEU A 31 3.08 4.13 2.60
C LEU A 31 2.30 4.22 3.92
N HIS A 32 3.00 4.21 5.06
CA HIS A 32 2.41 4.39 6.38
C HIS A 32 2.19 5.87 6.71
N ASP A 33 2.95 6.78 6.08
CA ASP A 33 2.83 8.23 6.27
C ASP A 33 1.65 8.83 5.50
N VAL A 34 1.18 8.17 4.43
CA VAL A 34 -0.01 8.62 3.68
C VAL A 34 -1.25 8.44 4.56
N PRO A 35 -2.11 9.46 4.75
CA PRO A 35 -3.37 9.29 5.48
C PRO A 35 -4.25 8.19 4.89
N GLY A 36 -4.87 7.37 5.76
CA GLY A 36 -5.57 6.16 5.34
C GLY A 36 -6.83 6.44 4.51
N GLU A 37 -7.49 7.55 4.81
CA GLU A 37 -8.65 8.10 4.11
C GLU A 37 -8.34 8.56 2.67
N LEU A 38 -7.06 8.80 2.36
CA LEU A 38 -6.61 9.15 1.00
C LEU A 38 -6.15 7.92 0.19
N LEU A 39 -6.19 6.73 0.79
CA LEU A 39 -5.76 5.49 0.16
C LEU A 39 -6.97 4.63 -0.22
N ASP A 40 -7.09 4.37 -1.51
CA ASP A 40 -7.94 3.30 -2.04
C ASP A 40 -7.10 2.03 -2.23
N LEU A 41 -7.42 0.97 -1.47
CA LEU A 41 -6.69 -0.29 -1.54
C LEU A 41 -7.27 -1.21 -2.60
N VAL A 42 -6.51 -1.39 -3.68
CA VAL A 42 -6.78 -2.41 -4.68
C VAL A 42 -6.11 -3.71 -4.26
N ALA A 43 -6.92 -4.71 -3.89
CA ALA A 43 -6.45 -6.07 -3.69
C ALA A 43 -6.48 -6.81 -5.03
N LEU A 44 -5.34 -7.31 -5.48
CA LEU A 44 -5.28 -8.31 -6.54
C LEU A 44 -5.53 -9.68 -5.89
N GLU A 45 -6.24 -10.56 -6.58
CA GLU A 45 -6.58 -11.88 -6.08
C GLU A 45 -5.31 -12.61 -5.59
N GLY A 46 -5.36 -13.12 -4.35
CA GLY A 46 -4.22 -13.78 -3.69
C GLY A 46 -3.09 -12.87 -3.16
N HIS A 47 -3.14 -11.55 -3.38
CA HIS A 47 -2.03 -10.65 -3.03
C HIS A 47 -2.51 -9.51 -2.12
N ARG A 48 -2.47 -9.73 -0.80
CA ARG A 48 -2.87 -8.71 0.19
C ARG A 48 -1.70 -8.28 1.06
N ALA A 49 -1.35 -7.00 1.00
CA ALA A 49 -0.46 -6.38 1.97
C ALA A 49 -1.19 -6.26 3.33
N HIS A 50 -1.03 -7.28 4.18
CA HIS A 50 -1.78 -7.42 5.44
C HIS A 50 -1.67 -6.19 6.37
N SER A 51 -0.47 -5.59 6.47
CA SER A 51 -0.22 -4.42 7.32
C SER A 51 -0.94 -3.16 6.83
N LEU A 52 -0.86 -2.87 5.52
CA LEU A 52 -1.53 -1.71 4.92
C LEU A 52 -3.06 -1.88 4.94
N ALA A 53 -3.55 -3.09 4.66
CA ALA A 53 -4.97 -3.43 4.69
C ALA A 53 -5.59 -3.36 6.09
N ALA A 54 -4.83 -3.67 7.14
CA ALA A 54 -5.30 -3.48 8.52
C ALA A 54 -5.46 -1.99 8.86
N ARG A 55 -4.53 -1.14 8.41
CA ARG A 55 -4.55 0.30 8.69
C ARG A 55 -5.71 1.02 8.00
N VAL A 56 -5.90 0.78 6.70
CA VAL A 56 -6.98 1.43 5.94
C VAL A 56 -8.36 1.05 6.49
N ARG A 57 -8.54 -0.22 6.90
CA ARG A 57 -9.78 -0.64 7.59
C ARG A 57 -10.03 0.11 8.91
N ARG A 58 -8.99 0.39 9.70
CA ARG A 58 -9.11 1.20 10.93
C ARG A 58 -9.39 2.68 10.67
N ALA A 59 -8.95 3.22 9.53
CA ALA A 59 -9.30 4.58 9.12
C ALA A 59 -10.78 4.66 8.72
N ALA A 60 -11.24 3.72 7.88
CA ALA A 60 -12.64 3.66 7.45
C ALA A 60 -13.63 3.45 8.61
N GLY A 61 -13.26 2.68 9.64
CA GLY A 61 -14.11 2.46 10.83
C GLY A 61 -14.27 3.68 11.76
N ARG A 62 -13.56 4.79 11.54
CA ARG A 62 -13.64 6.01 12.36
C ARG A 62 -14.61 7.07 11.82
N GLU A 63 -15.22 6.87 10.65
CA GLU A 63 -16.24 7.78 10.08
C GLU A 63 -17.69 7.39 10.45
N SER A 64 -17.91 6.26 11.13
CA SER A 64 -19.26 5.75 11.46
C SER A 64 -19.64 5.87 12.95
N ALA A 65 -18.90 6.68 13.72
CA ALA A 65 -19.11 6.88 15.16
C ALA A 65 -19.26 8.36 15.50
#